data_AF-A0A924S1A9-F1
#
_entry.id   AF-A0A924S1A9-F1
#
_cell.length_a   1.000
_cell.length_b   1.000
_cell.length_c   1.000
_cell.angle_alpha   90.00
_cell.angle_beta   90.00
_cell.angle_gamma   90.00
#
_symmetry.space_group_name_H-M   'P 1'
#
loop_
_entity.id
_entity.type
_entity.pdbx_description
1 polymer ?
#
loop_
_entity_poly.entity_id
_entity_poly.type
_entity_poly.pdbx_seq_one_letter_code
_entity_poly.pdbx_strand_id
1 'polypeptide(L)'
;FAASPADSQALWWLGPALGQELAPFSSLFAFMPESDRPALLQVLRELDDTSRANLATLAPRLTEARRQGLRRDLLAAPAARRGPLISERLLQ
;
A
#
# COMPACT_ATOMS: atom_id res chain seq x y z
N PHE A 1 17.51 15.55 -27.32
CA PHE A 1 18.31 14.79 -26.33
C PHE A 1 17.78 15.15 -24.95
N ALA A 2 17.27 14.29 -24.09
CA ALA A 2 17.08 12.84 -24.10
C ALA A 2 15.88 12.54 -23.19
N ALA A 3 15.01 11.63 -23.62
CA ALA A 3 13.97 11.07 -22.78
C ALA A 3 14.60 10.02 -21.84
N SER A 4 14.51 10.22 -20.53
CA SER A 4 14.32 9.19 -19.47
C SER A 4 14.68 9.69 -18.07
N PRO A 5 14.13 9.12 -16.96
CA PRO A 5 13.08 8.09 -16.89
C PRO A 5 11.88 8.50 -16.03
N ALA A 6 10.67 8.27 -16.52
CA ALA A 6 9.43 8.39 -15.75
C ALA A 6 9.38 7.43 -14.54
N ASP A 7 10.20 6.38 -14.54
CA ASP A 7 10.34 5.44 -13.43
C ASP A 7 10.98 6.05 -12.17
N SER A 8 11.87 7.03 -12.30
CA SER A 8 12.52 7.67 -11.15
C SER A 8 11.62 8.67 -10.42
N GLN A 9 10.57 9.15 -11.10
CA GLN A 9 9.54 10.03 -10.54
C GLN A 9 8.37 9.28 -9.89
N ALA A 10 8.36 7.95 -9.86
CA ALA A 10 7.30 7.24 -9.12
C ALA A 10 7.54 7.25 -7.60
N LEU A 11 8.81 7.39 -7.17
CA LEU A 11 9.21 7.30 -5.76
C LEU A 11 9.22 8.66 -5.04
N TRP A 12 9.30 9.80 -5.76
CA TRP A 12 9.35 11.14 -5.13
C TRP A 12 7.99 11.68 -4.65
N TRP A 13 6.86 11.11 -5.06
CA TRP A 13 5.53 11.70 -4.84
C TRP A 13 5.07 11.65 -3.37
N LEU A 14 5.85 10.98 -2.52
CA LEU A 14 5.57 10.78 -1.11
C LEU A 14 6.54 11.55 -0.20
N GLY A 15 7.61 12.13 -0.76
CA GLY A 15 8.68 12.77 0.01
C GLY A 15 9.68 11.77 0.62
N PRO A 16 10.88 12.23 0.98
CA PRO A 16 12.00 11.37 1.40
C PRO A 16 11.74 10.53 2.65
N ALA A 17 10.83 10.96 3.52
CA ALA A 17 10.43 10.20 4.71
C ALA A 17 9.53 9.00 4.37
N LEU A 18 8.58 9.18 3.46
CA LEU A 18 7.61 8.14 3.12
C LEU A 18 8.17 7.14 2.09
N GLY A 19 9.14 7.51 1.26
CA GLY A 19 9.77 6.58 0.30
C GLY A 19 10.40 5.35 0.96
N GLN A 20 11.01 5.52 2.14
CA GLN A 20 11.60 4.41 2.92
C GLN A 20 10.54 3.59 3.66
N GLU A 21 9.51 4.26 4.22
CA GLU A 21 8.38 3.60 4.89
C GLU A 21 7.48 2.83 3.92
N LEU A 22 7.46 3.22 2.63
CA LEU A 22 6.63 2.60 1.59
C LEU A 22 7.34 1.54 0.75
N ALA A 23 8.64 1.32 0.93
CA ALA A 23 9.35 0.19 0.34
C ALA A 23 8.61 -1.16 0.52
N PRO A 24 8.13 -1.54 1.73
CA PRO A 24 7.36 -2.77 1.91
C PRO A 24 5.96 -2.73 1.26
N PHE A 25 5.39 -1.53 1.08
CA PHE A 25 4.07 -1.32 0.47
C PHE A 25 4.10 -1.21 -1.05
N SER A 26 5.27 -1.06 -1.68
CA SER A 26 5.43 -0.98 -3.14
C SER A 26 4.71 -2.11 -3.88
N SER A 27 4.73 -3.31 -3.30
CA SER A 27 4.03 -4.49 -3.80
C SER A 27 2.51 -4.29 -3.91
N LEU A 28 1.88 -3.50 -3.03
CA LEU A 28 0.45 -3.18 -3.06
C LEU A 28 0.08 -2.29 -4.26
N PHE A 29 1.03 -1.48 -4.74
CA PHE A 29 0.81 -0.60 -5.89
C PHE A 29 1.13 -1.27 -7.23
N ALA A 30 1.70 -2.48 -7.20
CA ALA A 30 1.96 -3.25 -8.42
C ALA A 30 0.64 -3.52 -9.18
N PHE A 31 0.68 -3.29 -10.50
CA PHE A 31 -0.46 -3.49 -11.41
C PHE A 31 -1.72 -2.67 -11.07
N MET A 32 -1.59 -1.60 -10.28
CA MET A 32 -2.69 -0.67 -9.98
C MET A 32 -2.67 0.52 -10.94
N PRO A 33 -3.82 0.94 -11.51
CA PRO A 33 -3.89 2.16 -12.32
C PRO A 33 -3.60 3.40 -11.47
N GLU A 34 -2.99 4.41 -12.08
CA GLU A 34 -2.57 5.65 -11.40
C GLU A 34 -3.73 6.37 -10.70
N SER A 35 -4.93 6.28 -11.27
CA SER A 35 -6.16 6.85 -10.73
C SER A 35 -6.56 6.30 -9.36
N ASP A 36 -6.19 5.05 -9.05
CA ASP A 36 -6.62 4.35 -7.83
C ASP A 36 -5.57 4.45 -6.71
N ARG A 37 -4.32 4.81 -7.07
CA ARG A 37 -3.23 5.03 -6.12
C ARG A 37 -3.54 6.07 -5.04
N PRO A 38 -4.13 7.25 -5.32
CA PRO A 38 -4.39 8.24 -4.27
C PRO A 38 -5.37 7.72 -3.21
N ALA A 39 -6.36 6.91 -3.59
CA ALA A 39 -7.31 6.32 -2.64
C ALA A 39 -6.60 5.33 -1.69
N LEU A 40 -5.74 4.46 -2.23
CA LEU A 40 -4.97 3.54 -1.41
C LEU A 40 -3.96 4.28 -0.52
N LEU A 41 -3.32 5.33 -1.03
CA LEU A 41 -2.42 6.16 -0.24
C LEU A 41 -3.12 6.84 0.93
N GLN A 42 -4.33 7.37 0.71
CA GLN A 42 -5.12 7.94 1.79
C GLN A 42 -5.42 6.89 2.87
N VAL A 43 -5.79 5.67 2.47
CA VAL A 43 -5.97 4.56 3.42
C VAL A 43 -4.71 4.30 4.24
N LEU A 44 -3.53 4.22 3.60
CA LEU A 44 -2.26 3.97 4.30
C LEU A 44 -1.89 5.09 5.29
N ARG A 45 -2.26 6.34 4.98
CA ARG A 45 -2.05 7.51 5.84
C ARG A 45 -2.98 7.53 7.05
N GLU A 46 -4.20 7.00 6.91
CA GLU A 46 -5.19 6.91 8.00
C GLU A 46 -4.95 5.73 8.94
N LEU A 47 -4.12 4.75 8.54
CA LEU A 47 -3.72 3.64 9.42
C LEU A 47 -2.80 4.13 10.55
N ASP A 48 -3.02 3.60 11.74
CA ASP A 48 -2.09 3.70 12.86
C ASP A 48 -0.79 2.92 12.59
N ASP A 49 0.27 3.25 13.34
CA ASP A 49 1.60 2.69 13.11
C ASP A 49 1.66 1.17 13.30
N THR A 50 0.84 0.59 14.17
CA THR A 50 0.78 -0.86 14.38
C THR A 50 0.16 -1.55 13.17
N SER A 51 -0.97 -1.04 12.68
CA SER A 51 -1.62 -1.54 11.47
C SER A 51 -0.71 -1.39 10.24
N ARG A 52 0.04 -0.30 10.15
CA ARG A 52 1.03 -0.08 9.07
C ARG A 52 2.15 -1.13 9.14
N ALA A 53 2.75 -1.36 10.31
CA ALA A 53 3.80 -2.37 10.49
C ALA A 53 3.31 -3.81 10.15
N ASN A 54 2.09 -4.15 10.57
CA ASN A 54 1.47 -5.44 10.23
C ASN A 54 1.28 -5.58 8.72
N LEU A 55 0.79 -4.53 8.06
CA LEU A 55 0.60 -4.53 6.61
C LEU A 55 1.94 -4.65 5.87
N ALA A 56 3.01 -4.03 6.37
CA ALA A 56 4.35 -4.10 5.78
C ALA A 56 4.91 -5.53 5.83
N THR A 57 4.57 -6.26 6.89
CA THR A 57 4.93 -7.68 7.06
C THR A 57 4.07 -8.60 6.18
N LEU A 58 2.78 -8.28 6.03
CA LEU A 58 1.81 -9.07 5.28
C LEU A 58 1.99 -8.94 3.75
N ALA A 59 2.09 -7.72 3.24
CA ALA A 59 2.07 -7.40 1.80
C ALA A 59 3.05 -8.23 0.94
N PRO A 60 4.35 -8.41 1.31
CA PRO A 60 5.29 -9.21 0.51
C PRO A 60 4.99 -10.71 0.53
N ARG A 61 4.25 -11.21 1.53
CA ARG A 61 3.89 -12.64 1.66
C ARG A 61 2.66 -13.01 0.82
N LEU A 62 1.87 -12.02 0.40
CA LEU A 62 0.65 -12.25 -0.36
C LEU A 62 0.94 -12.47 -1.84
N THR A 63 0.30 -13.50 -2.41
CA THR A 63 0.17 -13.67 -3.86
C THR A 63 -0.57 -12.50 -4.48
N GLU A 64 -0.40 -12.26 -5.79
CA GLU A 64 -1.03 -11.13 -6.49
C GLU A 64 -2.57 -11.12 -6.29
N ALA A 65 -3.23 -12.26 -6.43
CA ALA A 65 -4.68 -12.38 -6.22
C ALA A 65 -5.11 -12.02 -4.79
N ARG A 66 -4.39 -12.49 -3.77
CA ARG A 66 -4.66 -12.14 -2.37
C ARG A 66 -4.41 -10.66 -2.10
N ARG A 67 -3.40 -10.09 -2.76
CA ARG A 67 -3.06 -8.67 -2.66
C ARG A 67 -4.14 -7.78 -3.28
N GLN A 68 -4.70 -8.15 -4.41
CA GLN A 68 -5.83 -7.44 -5.02
C GLN A 68 -7.09 -7.52 -4.15
N GLY A 69 -7.35 -8.69 -3.56
CA GLY A 69 -8.42 -8.85 -2.56
C GLY A 69 -8.23 -7.94 -1.37
N LEU A 70 -7.03 -7.92 -0.77
CA LEU A 70 -6.72 -7.04 0.36
C LEU A 70 -6.91 -5.56 0.02
N ARG A 71 -6.48 -5.11 -1.17
CA ARG A 71 -6.69 -3.73 -1.64
C ARG A 71 -8.17 -3.36 -1.68
N ARG A 72 -8.99 -4.22 -2.30
CA ARG A 72 -10.45 -4.01 -2.37
C ARG A 72 -11.08 -3.96 -0.98
N ASP A 73 -10.69 -4.89 -0.10
CA ASP A 73 -11.19 -4.95 1.27
C ASP A 73 -10.85 -3.68 2.06
N LEU A 74 -9.61 -3.18 1.94
CA LEU A 74 -9.15 -1.96 2.60
C LEU A 74 -9.86 -0.69 2.10
N LEU A 75 -10.10 -0.61 0.79
CA LEU A 75 -10.81 0.51 0.18
C LEU A 75 -12.31 0.51 0.53
N ALA A 76 -12.92 -0.67 0.66
CA ALA A 76 -14.33 -0.82 1.01
C ALA A 76 -14.60 -0.70 2.52
N ALA A 77 -13.61 -1.06 3.37
CA ALA A 77 -13.77 -1.03 4.81
C ALA A 77 -13.74 0.40 5.37
N PRO A 78 -14.58 0.71 6.38
CA PRO A 78 -14.48 1.97 7.13
C PRO A 78 -13.16 2.03 7.88
N ALA A 79 -12.61 3.23 8.11
CA ALA A 79 -11.29 3.44 8.71
C ALA A 79 -11.05 2.60 9.99
N ALA A 80 -12.04 2.57 10.89
CA ALA A 80 -11.98 1.81 12.14
C ALA A 80 -11.86 0.27 11.97
N ARG A 81 -12.25 -0.28 10.82
CA ARG A 81 -12.14 -1.73 10.53
C ARG A 81 -10.88 -2.11 9.78
N ARG A 82 -10.13 -1.16 9.22
CA ARG A 82 -8.95 -1.46 8.38
C ARG A 82 -7.82 -2.10 9.20
N GLY A 83 -7.53 -1.59 10.39
CA GLY A 83 -6.53 -2.18 11.29
C GLY A 83 -6.84 -3.61 11.75
N PRO A 84 -8.06 -3.88 12.26
CA PRO A 84 -8.51 -5.24 12.56
C PRO A 84 -8.42 -6.17 11.34
N LEU A 85 -8.81 -5.72 10.16
CA LEU A 85 -8.78 -6.51 8.91
C LEU A 85 -7.35 -6.94 8.54
N ILE A 86 -6.38 -6.03 8.67
CA ILE A 86 -4.97 -6.33 8.42
C ILE A 86 -4.47 -7.38 9.43
N SER A 87 -4.84 -7.22 10.70
CA SER A 87 -4.43 -8.13 11.78
C SER A 87 -5.04 -9.53 11.62
N GLU A 88 -6.32 -9.62 11.27
CA GLU A 88 -7.00 -10.89 10.95
C GLU A 88 -6.31 -11.62 9.80
N ARG A 89 -5.85 -10.89 8.77
CA ARG A 89 -5.15 -11.47 7.62
C ARG A 89 -3.70 -11.86 7.90
N LEU A 90 -3.06 -11.26 8.90
CA LEU A 90 -1.72 -11.62 9.35
C LEU A 90 -1.70 -12.98 10.07
N LEU A 91 -2.82 -13.33 10.72
CA LEU A 91 -2.98 -14.57 11.48
C LEU A 91 -3.40 -15.78 10.62
N GLN A 92 -3.73 -15.55 9.34
CA GLN A 92 -4.13 -16.59 8.37
C GLN A 92 -2.93 -17.09 7.56
#